data_AF-A0A1I5U3P4-F1
#
_entry.id   AF-A0A1I5U3P4-F1
#
_cell.length_a   1.000
_cell.length_b   1.000
_cell.length_c   1.000
_cell.angle_alpha   90.00
_cell.angle_beta   90.00
_cell.angle_gamma   90.00
#
_symmetry.space_group_name_H-M   'P 1'
#
loop_
_entity.id
_entity.type
_entity.pdbx_description
1 polymer ?
#
loop_
_entity_poly.entity_id
_entity_poly.type
_entity_poly.pdbx_seq_one_letter_code
_entity_poly.pdbx_strand_id
1 'polypeptide(L)'
;MSRDTHPGVQCPHCQSHLALVPVSGNSAAAAPAPVLPIVLKEEWQPPPVAEVLAVYAGRAKDTRTATRGAAKVRESMNHARAAAAQRRAAQKAARRTPKSA
;
A
#
# COMPACT_ATOMS: atom_id res chain seq x y z
N MET A 1 1.83 -26.19 -25.06
CA MET A 1 2.04 -25.11 -24.09
C MET A 1 3.30 -25.45 -23.32
N SER A 2 4.44 -25.05 -23.86
CA SER A 2 5.76 -25.41 -23.32
C SER A 2 5.96 -24.69 -21.98
N ARG A 3 6.24 -25.45 -20.92
CA ARG A 3 6.73 -24.89 -19.67
C ARG A 3 8.17 -24.47 -19.90
N ASP A 4 8.44 -23.18 -19.94
CA ASP A 4 9.82 -22.67 -20.01
C ASP A 4 10.49 -22.91 -18.64
N THR A 5 11.01 -24.12 -18.45
CA THR A 5 11.95 -24.44 -17.37
C THR A 5 13.23 -23.67 -17.64
N HIS A 6 13.46 -22.58 -16.90
CA HIS A 6 14.66 -21.78 -17.07
C HIS A 6 15.84 -22.45 -16.35
N PRO A 7 16.96 -22.75 -17.04
CA PRO A 7 18.09 -23.47 -16.46
C PRO A 7 18.79 -22.71 -15.34
N GLY A 8 18.56 -21.39 -15.21
CA GLY A 8 19.19 -20.52 -14.22
C GLY A 8 18.42 -20.36 -12.90
N VAL A 9 17.19 -20.89 -12.77
CA VAL A 9 16.38 -20.70 -11.56
C VAL A 9 16.23 -22.05 -10.86
N GLN A 10 17.07 -22.28 -9.84
CA GLN A 10 17.07 -23.50 -9.05
C GLN A 10 16.70 -23.22 -7.59
N CYS A 11 16.03 -24.16 -6.94
CA CYS A 11 15.75 -24.08 -5.51
C CYS A 11 17.05 -24.20 -4.70
N PRO A 12 17.38 -23.28 -3.78
CA PRO A 12 18.62 -23.34 -3.00
C PRO A 12 18.68 -24.53 -2.02
N HIS A 13 17.55 -25.18 -1.73
CA HIS A 13 17.48 -26.30 -0.80
C HIS A 13 17.55 -27.68 -1.45
N CYS A 14 17.04 -27.84 -2.67
CA CYS A 14 16.96 -29.15 -3.33
C CYS A 14 17.42 -29.15 -4.79
N GLN A 15 17.93 -28.02 -5.30
CA GLN A 15 18.48 -27.83 -6.65
C GLN A 15 17.51 -28.17 -7.80
N SER A 16 16.22 -28.31 -7.50
CA SER A 16 15.19 -28.55 -8.52
C SER A 16 14.99 -27.32 -9.40
N HIS A 17 14.74 -27.54 -10.69
CA HIS A 17 14.42 -26.47 -11.65
C HIS A 17 13.06 -25.86 -11.33
N LEU A 18 13.03 -24.53 -11.21
CA LEU A 18 11.82 -23.78 -10.96
C LEU A 18 11.24 -23.23 -12.27
N ALA A 19 9.92 -23.27 -12.39
CA ALA A 19 9.20 -22.65 -13.51
C ALA A 19 8.66 -21.28 -13.08
N LEU A 20 8.87 -20.27 -13.91
CA LEU A 20 8.29 -18.94 -13.68
C LEU A 20 6.84 -18.95 -14.16
N VAL A 21 5.91 -18.61 -13.27
CA VAL A 21 4.50 -18.42 -13.62
C VAL A 21 4.27 -16.92 -13.76
N PRO A 22 3.89 -16.42 -14.95
CA PRO A 22 3.54 -15.01 -15.10
C PRO A 22 2.30 -14.72 -14.23
N VAL A 23 2.47 -13.85 -13.23
CA VAL A 23 1.36 -13.27 -12.49
C VAL A 23 0.81 -12.13 -13.34
N SER A 24 -0.45 -12.23 -13.76
CA SER A 24 -1.16 -11.14 -14.41
C SER A 24 -1.31 -9.98 -13.42
N GLY A 25 -0.35 -9.05 -13.45
CA GLY A 25 -0.45 -7.77 -12.77
C GLY A 25 -1.57 -6.93 -13.38
N ASN A 26 -2.34 -6.29 -12.51
CA ASN A 26 -3.48 -5.42 -12.83
C ASN A 26 -3.07 -4.24 -13.73
N SER A 27 -3.09 -4.43 -15.05
CA SER A 27 -3.06 -3.35 -16.03
C SER A 27 -4.47 -2.85 -16.26
N ALA A 28 -4.82 -1.77 -15.56
CA ALA A 28 -5.93 -0.93 -15.97
C ALA A 28 -5.63 -0.33 -17.35
N ALA A 29 -6.63 -0.37 -18.22
CA ALA A 29 -6.76 0.23 -19.55
C ALA A 29 -6.49 -0.68 -20.78
N ALA A 30 -7.61 -0.88 -21.50
CA ALA A 30 -7.79 -1.08 -22.94
C ALA A 30 -8.24 -2.48 -23.44
N ALA A 31 -9.42 -2.45 -24.07
CA ALA A 31 -10.14 -3.45 -24.89
C ALA A 31 -11.12 -4.41 -24.17
N PRO A 32 -12.36 -4.59 -24.72
CA PRO A 32 -13.29 -5.59 -24.21
C PRO A 32 -12.87 -6.96 -24.75
N ALA A 33 -12.10 -7.71 -23.97
CA ALA A 33 -11.83 -9.11 -24.29
C ALA A 33 -13.07 -9.96 -23.95
N PRO A 34 -13.43 -10.94 -24.78
CA PRO A 34 -14.60 -11.77 -24.55
C PRO A 34 -14.40 -12.57 -23.26
N VAL A 35 -15.37 -12.47 -22.35
CA VAL A 35 -15.43 -13.28 -21.13
C VAL A 35 -15.68 -14.72 -21.56
N LEU A 36 -14.61 -15.47 -21.81
CA LEU A 36 -14.73 -16.92 -21.92
C LEU A 36 -14.92 -17.48 -20.51
N PRO A 37 -15.98 -18.27 -20.27
CA PRO A 37 -16.16 -18.91 -18.98
C PRO A 37 -15.03 -19.93 -18.83
N ILE A 38 -14.05 -19.59 -18.01
CA ILE A 38 -13.07 -20.56 -17.53
C ILE A 38 -13.86 -21.45 -16.57
N VAL A 39 -14.43 -22.53 -17.09
CA VAL A 39 -14.87 -23.67 -16.29
C VAL A 39 -13.60 -24.37 -15.82
N LEU A 40 -12.97 -23.78 -14.79
CA LEU A 40 -11.89 -24.40 -14.06
C LEU A 40 -12.55 -25.44 -13.14
N LYS A 41 -11.99 -26.66 -13.13
CA LYS A 41 -12.26 -27.76 -12.19
C LYS A 41 -12.65 -27.26 -10.80
N GLU A 42 -13.47 -28.04 -10.09
CA GLU A 42 -13.83 -27.96 -8.66
C GLU A 42 -12.63 -27.92 -7.69
N GLU A 43 -11.72 -26.99 -7.90
CA GLU A 43 -10.73 -26.54 -6.95
C GLU A 43 -11.39 -25.38 -6.22
N TRP A 44 -11.40 -25.41 -4.89
CA TRP A 44 -11.98 -24.33 -4.10
C TRP A 44 -11.30 -23.01 -4.48
N GLN A 45 -12.01 -22.15 -5.19
CA GLN A 45 -11.55 -20.83 -5.56
C GLN A 45 -11.97 -19.86 -4.44
N PRO A 46 -11.06 -19.08 -3.85
CA PRO A 46 -11.45 -18.07 -2.88
C PRO A 46 -12.42 -17.08 -3.53
N PRO A 47 -13.43 -16.58 -2.79
CA PRO A 47 -14.43 -15.69 -3.34
C PRO A 47 -13.77 -14.43 -3.93
N PRO A 48 -14.28 -13.92 -5.06
CA PRO A 48 -13.78 -12.68 -5.65
C PRO A 48 -13.73 -11.54 -4.64
N VAL A 49 -12.66 -10.74 -4.67
CA VAL A 49 -12.47 -9.59 -3.76
C VAL A 49 -13.68 -8.64 -3.79
N ALA A 50 -14.33 -8.50 -4.95
CA ALA A 50 -15.54 -7.70 -5.10
C ALA A 50 -16.69 -8.20 -4.20
N GLU A 51 -16.89 -9.51 -4.09
CA GLU A 51 -17.92 -10.12 -3.23
C GLU A 51 -17.58 -9.92 -1.75
N VAL A 52 -16.31 -10.07 -1.39
CA VAL A 52 -15.84 -9.82 -0.01
C VAL A 52 -16.03 -8.35 0.37
N LEU A 53 -15.71 -7.42 -0.55
CA LEU A 53 -15.87 -5.98 -0.31
C LEU A 53 -17.33 -5.53 -0.35
N ALA A 54 -18.22 -6.22 -1.09
CA ALA A 54 -19.64 -5.92 -1.14
C ALA A 54 -20.29 -6.01 0.26
N VAL A 55 -19.81 -6.94 1.12
CA VAL A 55 -20.21 -7.04 2.54
C VAL A 55 -20.00 -5.74 3.32
N TYR A 56 -19.03 -4.93 2.89
CA TYR A 56 -18.67 -3.66 3.53
C TYR A 56 -19.17 -2.43 2.76
N ALA A 57 -19.67 -2.59 1.54
CA ALA A 57 -20.04 -1.47 0.66
C ALA A 57 -21.16 -0.56 1.19
N GLY A 58 -22.05 -1.11 2.03
CA GLY A 58 -23.12 -0.36 2.70
C GLY A 58 -22.77 0.19 4.08
N ARG A 59 -21.56 -0.06 4.60
CA ARG A 59 -21.17 0.46 5.92
C ARG A 59 -20.98 1.97 5.81
N ALA A 60 -21.86 2.70 6.48
CA ALA A 60 -21.69 4.13 6.67
C ALA A 60 -20.33 4.37 7.34
N LYS A 61 -19.44 5.10 6.65
CA LYS A 61 -18.24 5.63 7.29
C LYS A 61 -18.72 6.57 8.39
N ASP A 62 -18.43 6.25 9.65
CA ASP A 62 -18.83 7.10 10.77
C ASP A 62 -18.20 8.49 10.61
N THR A 63 -19.02 9.43 10.17
CA THR A 63 -18.62 10.80 9.85
C THR A 63 -18.10 11.53 11.09
N ARG A 64 -18.58 11.16 12.29
CA ARG A 64 -18.11 11.72 13.57
C ARG A 64 -16.69 11.22 13.89
N THR A 65 -16.42 9.94 13.69
CA THR A 65 -15.06 9.40 13.84
C THR A 65 -14.11 9.99 12.82
N ALA A 66 -14.55 10.16 11.56
CA ALA A 66 -13.75 10.78 10.51
C ALA A 66 -13.42 12.26 10.83
N THR A 67 -14.41 13.05 11.25
CA THR A 67 -14.19 14.46 11.62
C THR A 67 -13.32 14.60 12.86
N ARG A 68 -13.49 13.73 13.86
CA ARG A 68 -12.61 13.69 15.04
C ARG A 68 -11.18 13.33 14.68
N GLY A 69 -10.98 12.35 13.80
CA GLY A 69 -9.66 11.99 13.26
C GLY A 69 -9.01 13.18 12.54
N ALA A 70 -9.76 13.84 11.65
CA ALA A 70 -9.28 15.02 10.95
C ALA A 70 -8.91 16.18 11.90
N ALA A 71 -9.68 16.38 12.98
CA ALA A 71 -9.37 17.38 14.00
C ALA A 71 -8.03 17.09 14.69
N LYS A 72 -7.79 15.84 15.11
CA LYS A 72 -6.52 15.43 15.72
C LYS A 72 -5.32 15.62 14.78
N VAL A 73 -5.49 15.33 13.49
CA VAL A 73 -4.42 15.55 12.50
C VAL A 73 -4.07 17.03 12.38
N ARG A 74 -5.09 17.90 12.32
CA ARG A 74 -4.88 19.36 12.28
C ARG A 74 -4.17 19.87 13.53
N GLU A 75 -4.60 19.43 14.70
CA GLU A 75 -3.97 19.79 15.97
C GLU A 75 -2.50 19.36 16.03
N SER A 76 -2.20 18.12 15.65
CA SER A 76 -0.84 17.59 15.57
C SER A 76 0.05 18.41 14.63
N MET A 77 -0.47 18.75 13.43
CA MET A 77 0.25 19.58 12.47
C MET A 77 0.53 20.98 13.00
N ASN A 78 -0.44 21.59 13.69
CA ASN A 78 -0.27 22.91 14.30
C ASN A 78 0.77 22.86 15.42
N HIS A 79 0.73 21.83 16.26
CA HIS A 79 1.72 21.62 17.32
C HIS A 79 3.12 21.42 16.74
N ALA A 80 3.26 20.61 15.69
CA ALA A 80 4.54 20.40 15.01
C ALA A 80 5.11 21.69 14.42
N ARG A 81 4.26 22.53 13.80
CA ARG A 81 4.65 23.86 13.28
C ARG A 81 5.10 24.79 14.39
N ALA A 82 4.38 24.84 15.50
CA ALA A 82 4.73 25.67 16.66
C ALA A 82 6.08 25.24 17.26
N ALA A 83 6.29 23.93 17.46
CA ALA A 83 7.55 23.39 17.95
C ALA A 83 8.73 23.70 16.98
N ALA A 84 8.50 23.58 15.67
CA ALA A 84 9.51 23.94 14.68
C ALA A 84 9.86 25.44 14.72
N ALA A 85 8.87 26.33 14.89
CA ALA A 85 9.09 27.76 15.05
C ALA A 85 9.90 28.08 16.32
N GLN A 86 9.56 27.44 17.45
CA GLN A 86 10.30 27.58 18.71
C GLN A 86 11.76 27.14 18.58
N ARG A 87 12.02 25.99 17.95
CA ARG A 87 13.39 25.51 17.69
C ARG A 87 14.20 26.51 16.85
N ARG A 88 13.59 27.07 15.80
CA ARG A 88 14.23 28.11 14.97
C ARG A 88 14.54 29.38 15.76
N ALA A 89 13.60 29.82 16.60
CA ALA A 89 13.80 30.97 17.48
C ALA A 89 14.95 30.74 18.47
N ALA A 90 15.00 29.57 19.12
CA ALA A 90 16.06 29.19 20.03
C ALA A 90 17.43 29.11 19.33
N GLN A 91 17.50 28.52 18.14
CA GLN A 91 18.72 28.48 17.34
C GLN A 91 19.20 29.88 16.96
N LYS A 92 18.28 30.80 16.61
CA LYS A 92 18.61 32.19 16.29
C LYS A 92 19.12 32.94 17.52
N ALA A 93 18.53 32.70 18.70
CA ALA A 93 19.00 33.28 19.96
C ALA A 93 20.40 32.78 20.33
N ALA A 94 20.65 31.47 20.24
CA ALA A 94 21.96 30.86 20.50
C ALA A 94 23.06 31.35 19.54
N ARG A 95 22.73 31.63 18.27
CA ARG A 95 23.67 32.24 17.31
C ARG A 95 23.96 33.71 17.62
N ARG A 96 23.06 34.41 18.32
CA ARG A 96 23.16 35.84 18.63
C ARG A 96 23.85 36.14 19.95
N THR A 97 24.07 35.16 20.82
CA THR A 97 24.93 35.33 22.00
C THR A 97 26.38 35.31 21.52
N PRO A 98 27.08 36.46 21.41
CA PRO A 98 28.51 36.43 21.15
C PRO A 98 29.18 35.72 22.33
N LYS A 99 30.06 34.79 22.02
CA LYS A 99 30.97 34.21 23.02
C LYS A 99 31.92 35.33 23.42
N SER A 100 31.61 36.03 24.51
CA SER A 100 32.53 36.99 25.12
C SER A 100 33.81 36.24 25.45
N ALA A 101 34.92 36.67 24.85
CA ALA A 101 36.28 36.27 25.19
C ALA A 101 36.75 37.08 26.41
#